data_AF-A0A2N5UF20-F1
#
_entry.id   AF-A0A2N5UF20-F1
#
_cell.length_a   1.000
_cell.length_b   1.000
_cell.length_c   1.000
_cell.angle_alpha   90.00
_cell.angle_beta   90.00
_cell.angle_gamma   90.00
#
_symmetry.space_group_name_H-M   'P 1'
#
loop_
_entity.id
_entity.type
_entity.pdbx_description
1 polymer ?
#
loop_
_entity_poly.entity_id
_entity_poly.type
_entity_poly.pdbx_seq_one_letter_code
_entity_poly.pdbx_strand_id
1 'polypeptide(L)'
;MNMATAYLVLDNPAKPQLAKANSHSATTPYPPPPPSYHKSPDFSAANWRQKAHNSPLPPPPKDTPSPHAALSEIALILAEMKAQQKEDKLCRECNNNWAQHKADLDKKSRITAIAKRFFHEDILKPDGTNLYLWERMIQLHAEERFHNPDFFLGNNNVCIEDLDELVACGIIHALVDSNLTYNLLDLSSASDVYIHLVFKFRVINQASQLQA
;
A
#
# COMPACT_ATOMS: atom_id res chain seq x y z
N MET A 1 57.89 -39.41 34.19
CA MET A 1 57.83 -40.07 35.50
C MET A 1 56.61 -39.51 36.22
N ASN A 2 55.60 -40.37 36.38
CA ASN A 2 54.33 -40.25 37.12
C ASN A 2 53.32 -39.15 36.72
N MET A 3 52.01 -39.37 36.67
CA MET A 3 51.12 -40.55 36.69
C MET A 3 49.72 -40.02 36.28
N ALA A 4 48.97 -40.83 35.54
CA ALA A 4 47.56 -40.59 35.20
C ALA A 4 46.64 -40.60 36.44
N THR A 5 45.42 -40.06 36.33
CA THR A 5 44.15 -40.67 36.82
C THR A 5 42.95 -39.89 36.27
N ALA A 6 41.91 -40.62 35.88
CA ALA A 6 40.69 -40.21 35.19
C ALA A 6 39.41 -40.43 36.05
N TYR A 7 38.25 -40.05 35.46
CA TYR A 7 36.84 -40.34 35.82
C TYR A 7 36.21 -39.45 36.91
N LEU A 8 34.94 -39.00 36.88
CA LEU A 8 33.64 -39.49 36.36
C LEU A 8 32.76 -38.26 35.97
N VAL A 9 31.98 -38.21 34.88
CA VAL A 9 30.64 -38.77 34.58
C VAL A 9 29.63 -38.72 35.74
N LEU A 10 28.59 -37.88 35.59
CA LEU A 10 27.17 -38.14 35.91
C LEU A 10 26.37 -36.85 35.59
N ASP A 11 25.55 -36.86 34.55
CA ASP A 11 24.08 -36.81 34.70
C ASP A 11 23.36 -36.62 33.36
N ASN A 12 22.39 -37.50 33.15
CA ASN A 12 21.25 -37.38 32.24
C ASN A 12 20.08 -37.02 33.16
N PRO A 13 19.04 -36.24 32.77
CA PRO A 13 18.03 -36.84 31.90
C PRO A 13 17.17 -35.85 31.08
N ALA A 14 16.28 -36.46 30.29
CA ALA A 14 14.93 -35.99 29.93
C ALA A 14 14.72 -35.45 28.49
N LYS A 15 14.26 -36.38 27.65
CA LYS A 15 13.33 -36.15 26.53
C LYS A 15 12.10 -35.34 26.99
N PRO A 16 11.53 -34.56 26.06
CA PRO A 16 10.09 -34.61 25.78
C PRO A 16 9.87 -35.11 24.35
N GLN A 17 9.17 -36.23 24.17
CA GLN A 17 7.71 -36.33 24.00
C GLN A 17 7.27 -35.95 22.59
N LEU A 18 7.12 -37.03 21.81
CA LEU A 18 6.39 -37.14 20.55
C LEU A 18 4.91 -36.80 20.80
N ALA A 19 4.43 -35.69 20.25
CA ALA A 19 3.00 -35.40 20.21
C ALA A 19 2.66 -34.53 18.99
N LYS A 20 2.00 -35.14 18.00
CA LYS A 20 0.75 -34.68 17.35
C LYS A 20 0.58 -35.37 16.00
N ALA A 21 -0.06 -36.53 16.03
CA ALA A 21 -1.02 -36.88 14.99
C ALA A 21 -2.35 -36.27 15.43
N ASN A 22 -2.78 -35.20 14.77
CA ASN A 22 -4.12 -34.68 14.92
C ASN A 22 -4.69 -34.49 13.51
N SER A 23 -5.37 -35.54 13.06
CA SER A 23 -6.29 -35.50 11.95
C SER A 23 -7.42 -34.54 12.30
N HIS A 24 -7.39 -33.34 11.73
CA HIS A 24 -8.56 -32.47 11.68
C HIS A 24 -8.90 -32.26 10.22
N SER A 25 -10.02 -32.88 9.85
CA SER A 25 -10.72 -32.68 8.61
C SER A 25 -10.90 -31.20 8.34
N ALA A 26 -10.47 -30.77 7.15
CA ALA A 26 -10.84 -29.49 6.59
C ALA A 26 -12.35 -29.47 6.34
N THR A 27 -13.11 -28.88 7.27
CA THR A 27 -14.47 -28.42 6.99
C THR A 27 -14.42 -26.91 6.84
N THR A 28 -14.37 -26.48 5.59
CA THR A 28 -14.64 -25.10 5.16
C THR A 28 -15.99 -24.63 5.72
N PRO A 29 -16.10 -23.45 6.35
CA PRO A 29 -17.40 -22.83 6.55
C PRO A 29 -17.89 -22.35 5.19
N TYR A 30 -18.94 -22.96 4.67
CA TYR A 30 -19.67 -22.45 3.52
C TYR A 30 -20.09 -20.99 3.78
N PRO A 31 -19.93 -20.07 2.81
CA PRO A 31 -20.63 -18.80 2.89
C PRO A 31 -22.15 -19.05 2.79
N PRO A 32 -22.99 -18.29 3.52
CA PRO A 32 -24.43 -18.41 3.40
C PRO A 32 -24.87 -18.10 1.96
N PRO A 33 -25.91 -18.77 1.43
CA PRO A 33 -26.44 -18.45 0.12
C PRO A 33 -27.00 -17.02 0.11
N PRO A 34 -26.92 -16.30 -1.03
CA PRO A 34 -27.44 -14.95 -1.13
C PRO A 34 -28.95 -14.92 -0.87
N PRO A 35 -29.49 -13.82 -0.31
CA PRO A 35 -30.92 -13.65 -0.13
C PRO A 35 -31.65 -13.72 -1.47
N SER A 36 -32.62 -14.64 -1.53
CA SER A 36 -33.58 -14.77 -2.63
C SER A 36 -34.49 -13.54 -2.67
N TYR A 37 -34.18 -12.59 -3.55
CA TYR A 37 -35.09 -11.50 -3.90
C TYR A 37 -36.01 -11.95 -5.04
N HIS A 38 -37.00 -12.77 -4.72
CA HIS A 38 -38.20 -12.87 -5.55
C HIS A 38 -39.26 -11.93 -5.00
N LYS A 39 -39.38 -10.76 -5.63
CA LYS A 39 -40.66 -10.08 -5.85
C LYS A 39 -40.47 -9.03 -6.94
N SER A 40 -40.78 -9.43 -8.17
CA SER A 40 -41.12 -8.52 -9.25
C SER A 40 -42.29 -7.64 -8.80
N PRO A 41 -42.20 -6.32 -8.90
CA PRO A 41 -43.37 -5.51 -9.19
C PRO A 41 -43.62 -5.63 -10.69
N ASP A 42 -44.79 -6.14 -11.06
CA ASP A 42 -45.33 -6.08 -12.41
C ASP A 42 -45.46 -4.62 -12.85
N PHE A 43 -44.39 -4.05 -13.41
CA PHE A 43 -44.51 -2.86 -14.24
C PHE A 43 -44.95 -3.30 -15.63
N SER A 44 -46.27 -3.40 -15.77
CA SER A 44 -46.96 -3.53 -17.05
C SER A 44 -46.53 -2.40 -17.99
N ALA A 45 -45.65 -2.73 -18.92
CA ALA A 45 -45.34 -1.93 -20.09
C ALA A 45 -46.39 -2.22 -21.16
N ALA A 46 -47.48 -1.45 -21.21
CA ALA A 46 -48.35 -1.44 -22.39
C ALA A 46 -49.18 -0.14 -22.51
N ASN A 47 -49.11 0.44 -23.71
CA ASN A 47 -50.10 1.32 -24.34
C ASN A 47 -49.98 2.85 -24.16
N TRP A 48 -48.98 3.46 -24.80
CA TRP A 48 -48.98 4.90 -25.16
C TRP A 48 -49.49 5.17 -26.59
N ARG A 49 -50.35 4.30 -27.17
CA ARG A 49 -50.97 4.58 -28.47
C ARG A 49 -52.33 5.26 -28.32
N GLN A 50 -52.26 6.59 -28.26
CA GLN A 50 -52.99 7.52 -29.13
C GLN A 50 -54.30 6.99 -29.77
N LYS A 51 -55.45 7.42 -29.21
CA LYS A 51 -56.68 7.66 -29.98
C LYS A 51 -57.17 9.06 -29.65
N ALA A 52 -56.98 9.98 -30.59
CA ALA A 52 -57.83 11.15 -30.69
C ALA A 52 -59.23 10.68 -31.10
N HIS A 53 -60.28 11.17 -30.44
CA HIS A 53 -61.51 11.65 -31.09
C HIS A 53 -62.46 12.24 -30.03
N ASN A 54 -62.65 13.56 -30.17
CA ASN A 54 -63.89 14.31 -29.95
C ASN A 54 -64.56 14.25 -28.56
N SER A 55 -64.31 15.29 -27.75
CA SER A 55 -65.31 15.83 -26.81
C SER A 55 -65.07 17.33 -26.57
N PRO A 56 -66.13 18.10 -26.25
CA PRO A 56 -66.16 19.55 -26.44
C PRO A 56 -65.35 20.32 -25.38
N LEU A 57 -64.85 21.48 -25.81
CA LEU A 57 -64.04 22.42 -25.04
C LEU A 57 -64.69 22.78 -23.67
N PRO A 58 -64.04 22.55 -22.52
CA PRO A 58 -64.41 23.20 -21.26
C PRO A 58 -63.94 24.66 -21.28
N PRO A 59 -64.64 25.58 -20.58
CA PRO A 59 -64.25 27.00 -20.51
C PRO A 59 -62.83 27.16 -19.94
N PRO A 60 -62.09 28.22 -20.32
CA PRO A 60 -60.69 28.38 -19.92
C PRO A 60 -60.57 28.41 -18.38
N PRO A 61 -59.73 27.56 -17.76
CA PRO A 61 -59.44 27.65 -16.35
C PRO A 61 -58.77 29.00 -16.06
N LYS A 62 -59.27 29.68 -15.03
CA LYS A 62 -58.92 31.05 -14.64
C LYS A 62 -57.55 31.20 -13.98
N ASP A 63 -56.71 30.15 -14.05
CA ASP A 63 -55.42 30.08 -13.39
C ASP A 63 -54.37 29.59 -14.39
N THR A 64 -54.03 30.44 -15.38
CA THR A 64 -52.78 30.25 -16.09
C THR A 64 -51.67 30.64 -15.11
N PRO A 65 -50.74 29.76 -14.73
CA PRO A 65 -49.57 30.17 -13.96
C PRO A 65 -48.89 31.27 -14.77
N SER A 66 -48.72 32.44 -14.17
CA SER A 66 -48.02 33.55 -14.82
C SER A 66 -46.70 33.00 -15.38
N PRO A 67 -46.31 33.29 -16.64
CA PRO A 67 -45.05 32.83 -17.22
C PRO A 67 -43.83 33.15 -16.34
N HIS A 68 -43.96 34.21 -15.54
CA HIS A 68 -42.99 34.61 -14.53
C HIS A 68 -42.79 33.60 -13.38
N ALA A 69 -43.84 32.89 -12.97
CA ALA A 69 -43.76 31.87 -11.92
C ALA A 69 -43.03 30.61 -12.41
N ALA A 70 -43.33 30.16 -13.64
CA ALA A 70 -42.64 29.02 -14.25
C ALA A 70 -41.15 29.29 -14.52
N LEU A 71 -40.81 30.52 -14.97
CA LEU A 71 -39.41 30.94 -15.13
C LEU A 71 -38.69 31.03 -13.78
N SER A 72 -39.40 31.40 -12.71
CA SER A 72 -38.85 31.45 -11.35
C SER A 72 -38.59 30.05 -10.77
N GLU A 73 -39.46 29.08 -11.02
CA GLU A 73 -39.24 27.68 -10.60
C GLU A 73 -38.04 27.06 -11.34
N ILE A 74 -37.93 27.29 -12.65
CA ILE A 74 -36.77 26.83 -13.44
C ILE A 74 -35.47 27.47 -12.92
N ALA A 75 -35.49 28.75 -12.57
CA ALA A 75 -34.33 29.43 -11.98
C ALA A 75 -33.95 28.83 -10.62
N LEU A 76 -34.94 28.47 -9.80
CA LEU A 76 -34.72 27.82 -8.49
C LEU A 76 -34.06 26.45 -8.66
N ILE A 77 -34.57 25.63 -9.58
CA ILE A 77 -34.03 24.30 -9.89
C ILE A 77 -32.58 24.41 -10.40
N LEU A 78 -32.30 25.36 -11.29
CA LEU A 78 -30.93 25.59 -11.80
C LEU A 78 -29.97 26.07 -10.70
N ALA A 79 -30.45 26.89 -9.76
CA ALA A 79 -29.66 27.33 -8.62
C ALA A 79 -29.35 26.17 -7.67
N GLU A 80 -30.34 25.32 -7.40
CA GLU A 80 -30.20 24.13 -6.56
C GLU A 80 -29.25 23.11 -7.20
N MET A 81 -29.39 22.81 -8.50
CA MET A 81 -28.46 21.93 -9.21
C MET A 81 -27.02 22.44 -9.18
N LYS A 82 -26.82 23.77 -9.30
CA LYS A 82 -25.49 24.39 -9.19
C LYS A 82 -24.95 24.33 -7.76
N ALA A 83 -25.80 24.49 -6.75
CA ALA A 83 -25.42 24.35 -5.36
C ALA A 83 -25.00 22.89 -5.07
N GLN A 84 -25.82 21.92 -5.51
CA GLN A 84 -25.54 20.49 -5.37
C GLN A 84 -24.23 20.10 -6.07
N GLN A 85 -23.98 20.57 -7.30
CA GLN A 85 -22.75 20.28 -8.02
C GLN A 85 -21.50 20.78 -7.28
N LYS A 86 -21.58 21.97 -6.66
CA LYS A 86 -20.48 22.52 -5.85
C LYS A 86 -20.27 21.70 -4.59
N GLU A 87 -21.34 21.34 -3.90
CA GLU A 87 -21.29 20.51 -2.70
C GLU A 87 -20.68 19.13 -3.00
N ASP A 88 -21.16 18.47 -4.06
CA ASP A 88 -20.63 17.18 -4.50
C ASP A 88 -19.15 17.27 -4.87
N LYS A 89 -18.71 18.40 -5.45
CA LYS A 89 -17.30 18.64 -5.78
C LYS A 89 -16.45 18.75 -4.51
N LEU A 90 -16.90 19.52 -3.52
CA LEU A 90 -16.21 19.65 -2.23
C LEU A 90 -16.16 18.31 -1.48
N CYS A 91 -17.25 17.55 -1.49
CA CYS A 91 -17.31 16.23 -0.88
C CYS A 91 -16.32 15.25 -1.53
N ARG A 92 -16.24 15.23 -2.87
CA ARG A 92 -15.25 14.42 -3.60
C ARG A 92 -13.81 14.83 -3.26
N GLU A 93 -13.51 16.13 -3.25
CA GLU A 93 -12.17 16.62 -2.89
C GLU A 93 -11.79 16.28 -1.45
N CYS A 94 -12.70 16.47 -0.50
CA CYS A 94 -12.51 16.08 0.90
C CYS A 94 -12.22 14.58 1.03
N ASN A 95 -13.02 13.74 0.36
CA ASN A 95 -12.83 12.29 0.36
C ASN A 95 -11.50 11.87 -0.29
N ASN A 96 -11.10 12.51 -1.38
CA ASN A 96 -9.81 12.26 -2.03
C ASN A 96 -8.65 12.65 -1.12
N ASN A 97 -8.71 13.82 -0.50
CA ASN A 97 -7.69 14.28 0.46
C ASN A 97 -7.59 13.32 1.64
N TRP A 98 -8.74 12.86 2.16
CA TRP A 98 -8.78 11.87 3.23
C TRP A 98 -8.17 10.53 2.82
N ALA A 99 -8.54 10.01 1.64
CA ALA A 99 -7.98 8.78 1.12
C ALA A 99 -6.46 8.87 0.92
N GLN A 100 -5.98 10.00 0.41
CA GLN A 100 -4.57 10.25 0.21
C GLN A 100 -3.81 10.38 1.53
N HIS A 101 -4.37 11.09 2.52
CA HIS A 101 -3.80 11.17 3.85
C HIS A 101 -3.72 9.81 4.53
N LYS A 102 -4.76 8.98 4.39
CA LYS A 102 -4.78 7.60 4.90
C LYS A 102 -3.70 6.74 4.23
N ALA A 103 -3.53 6.86 2.92
CA ALA A 103 -2.49 6.13 2.18
C ALA A 103 -1.07 6.56 2.60
N ASP A 104 -0.85 7.86 2.82
CA ASP A 104 0.43 8.39 3.32
C ASP A 104 0.76 7.86 4.73
N LEU A 105 -0.23 7.84 5.63
CA LEU A 105 -0.06 7.25 6.97
C LEU A 105 0.26 5.76 6.91
N ASP A 106 -0.39 4.99 6.03
CA ASP A 106 -0.08 3.56 5.84
C ASP A 106 1.36 3.37 5.35
N LYS A 107 1.78 4.15 4.34
CA LYS A 107 3.17 4.16 3.84
C LYS A 107 4.17 4.46 4.97
N LYS A 108 3.95 5.52 5.74
CA LYS A 108 4.81 5.91 6.88
C LYS A 108 4.86 4.83 7.96
N SER A 109 3.72 4.21 8.28
CA SER A 109 3.64 3.12 9.25
C SER A 109 4.46 1.91 8.81
N ARG A 110 4.36 1.52 7.54
CA ARG A 110 5.16 0.41 6.96
C ARG A 110 6.65 0.69 7.01
N ILE A 111 7.08 1.87 6.59
CA ILE A 111 8.49 2.29 6.65
C ILE A 111 8.99 2.27 8.11
N THR A 112 8.21 2.82 9.05
CA THR A 112 8.55 2.82 10.47
C THR A 112 8.67 1.40 11.04
N ALA A 113 7.77 0.49 10.65
CA ALA A 113 7.80 -0.90 11.09
C ALA A 113 9.00 -1.68 10.54
N ILE A 114 9.49 -1.31 9.35
CA ILE A 114 10.73 -1.84 8.77
C ILE A 114 11.94 -1.26 9.52
N ALA A 115 11.97 0.06 9.73
CA ALA A 115 13.07 0.75 10.39
C ALA A 115 13.35 0.24 11.82
N LYS A 116 12.31 -0.16 12.57
CA LYS A 116 12.44 -0.72 13.91
C LYS A 116 13.16 -2.07 13.98
N ARG A 117 13.48 -2.70 12.85
CA ARG A 117 14.10 -4.02 12.79
C ARG A 117 15.62 -3.96 12.68
N PHE A 118 16.20 -2.78 12.42
CA PHE A 118 17.63 -2.63 12.20
C PHE A 118 18.33 -2.12 13.45
N PHE A 119 19.54 -2.62 13.68
CA PHE A 119 20.39 -2.13 14.74
C PHE A 119 21.21 -0.94 14.25
N HIS A 120 21.72 -0.14 15.18
CA HIS A 120 22.49 1.07 14.82
C HIS A 120 23.78 0.72 14.07
N GLU A 121 24.32 -0.48 14.29
CA GLU A 121 25.50 -1.03 13.65
C GLU A 121 25.27 -1.35 12.16
N ASP A 122 24.02 -1.61 11.77
CA ASP A 122 23.61 -1.94 10.41
C ASP A 122 23.43 -0.69 9.53
N ILE A 123 23.29 0.49 10.15
CA ILE A 123 23.11 1.75 9.44
C ILE A 123 24.42 2.15 8.74
N LEU A 124 24.34 2.42 7.44
CA LEU A 124 25.48 2.88 6.65
C LEU A 124 26.02 4.19 7.22
N LYS A 125 27.26 4.14 7.69
CA LYS A 125 27.94 5.29 8.27
C LYS A 125 28.26 6.32 7.18
N PRO A 126 28.29 7.61 7.52
CA PRO A 126 28.61 8.68 6.57
C PRO A 126 30.03 8.61 6.02
N ASP A 127 30.94 7.88 6.68
CA ASP A 127 32.31 7.62 6.24
C ASP A 127 32.44 6.37 5.34
N GLY A 128 31.39 5.55 5.22
CA GLY A 128 31.40 4.31 4.45
C GLY A 128 32.23 3.18 5.05
N THR A 129 32.66 3.29 6.31
CA THR A 129 33.55 2.29 6.94
C THR A 129 32.90 0.92 7.10
N ASN A 130 31.57 0.86 7.23
CA ASN A 130 30.80 -0.38 7.33
C ASN A 130 30.13 -0.80 6.00
N LEU A 131 30.58 -0.29 4.84
CA LEU A 131 29.94 -0.54 3.54
C LEU A 131 29.69 -2.04 3.27
N TYR A 132 30.67 -2.91 3.53
CA TYR A 132 30.53 -4.35 3.31
C TYR A 132 29.46 -5.00 4.20
N LEU A 133 29.38 -4.58 5.46
CA LEU A 133 28.36 -5.07 6.39
C LEU A 133 26.97 -4.60 5.94
N TRP A 134 26.87 -3.34 5.53
CA TRP A 134 25.64 -2.76 5.01
C TRP A 134 25.17 -3.45 3.73
N GLU A 135 26.04 -3.68 2.74
CA GLU A 135 25.72 -4.42 1.51
C GLU A 135 25.16 -5.82 1.83
N ARG A 136 25.78 -6.52 2.79
CA ARG A 136 25.32 -7.84 3.24
C ARG A 136 23.93 -7.80 3.89
N MET A 137 23.66 -6.77 4.70
CA MET A 137 22.33 -6.60 5.33
C MET A 137 21.25 -6.28 4.30
N ILE A 138 21.56 -5.43 3.31
CA ILE A 138 20.67 -5.13 2.20
C ILE A 138 20.32 -6.42 1.44
N GLN A 139 21.31 -7.25 1.09
CA GLN A 139 21.10 -8.53 0.41
C GLN A 139 20.27 -9.51 1.24
N LEU A 140 20.50 -9.58 2.56
CA LEU A 140 19.72 -10.43 3.46
C LEU A 140 18.23 -10.06 3.42
N HIS A 141 17.91 -8.77 3.51
CA HIS A 141 16.52 -8.33 3.46
C HIS A 141 15.91 -8.44 2.06
N ALA A 142 16.72 -8.31 1.00
CA ALA A 142 16.29 -8.57 -0.36
C ALA A 142 15.82 -10.03 -0.52
N GLU A 143 16.61 -10.98 -0.01
CA GLU A 143 16.27 -12.41 -0.01
C GLU A 143 15.00 -12.71 0.81
N GLU A 144 14.89 -12.13 2.01
CA GLU A 144 13.73 -12.34 2.88
C GLU A 144 12.41 -11.80 2.30
N ARG A 145 12.48 -10.68 1.56
CA ARG A 145 11.28 -9.96 1.10
C ARG A 145 10.91 -10.24 -0.34
N PHE A 146 11.90 -10.32 -1.21
CA PHE A 146 11.73 -10.42 -2.65
C PHE A 146 12.17 -11.78 -3.19
N HIS A 147 12.70 -12.67 -2.33
CA HIS A 147 13.26 -13.97 -2.73
C HIS A 147 14.33 -13.82 -3.83
N ASN A 148 15.07 -12.71 -3.77
CA ASN A 148 16.14 -12.36 -4.69
C ASN A 148 17.19 -11.52 -3.94
N PRO A 149 18.39 -12.04 -3.68
CA PRO A 149 19.43 -11.29 -2.96
C PRO A 149 19.99 -10.15 -3.82
N ASP A 150 19.88 -10.28 -5.14
CA ASP A 150 20.39 -9.33 -6.14
C ASP A 150 19.32 -8.31 -6.56
N PHE A 151 18.19 -8.23 -5.85
CA PHE A 151 17.05 -7.36 -6.19
C PHE A 151 17.47 -5.92 -6.52
N PHE A 152 18.39 -5.38 -5.72
CA PHE A 152 18.86 -4.00 -5.83
C PHE A 152 19.88 -3.75 -6.94
N LEU A 153 20.40 -4.79 -7.60
CA LEU A 153 21.35 -4.64 -8.72
C LEU A 153 20.67 -4.23 -10.03
N GLY A 154 19.33 -4.22 -10.09
CA GLY A 154 18.59 -3.75 -11.27
C GLY A 154 18.71 -4.66 -12.50
N ASN A 155 19.39 -5.80 -12.39
CA ASN A 155 19.60 -6.76 -13.49
C ASN A 155 18.39 -7.66 -13.74
N ASN A 156 17.34 -7.52 -12.93
CA ASN A 156 16.14 -8.31 -13.01
C ASN A 156 15.29 -7.68 -14.12
N ASN A 157 15.20 -8.31 -15.29
CA ASN A 157 14.24 -7.96 -16.36
C ASN A 157 12.76 -8.18 -15.95
N VAL A 158 12.48 -8.17 -14.66
CA VAL A 158 11.18 -8.40 -14.05
C VAL A 158 10.56 -7.04 -13.79
N CYS A 159 9.29 -6.88 -14.20
CA CYS A 159 8.51 -5.71 -13.82
C CYS A 159 8.43 -5.66 -12.30
N ILE A 160 9.09 -4.68 -11.67
CA ILE A 160 9.02 -4.48 -10.23
C ILE A 160 7.63 -3.92 -9.92
N GLU A 161 6.92 -4.53 -8.97
CA GLU A 161 5.64 -4.00 -8.50
C GLU A 161 5.87 -2.70 -7.71
N ASP A 162 5.01 -1.70 -7.89
CA ASP A 162 5.10 -0.41 -7.18
C ASP A 162 5.22 -0.57 -5.66
N LEU A 163 4.65 -1.63 -5.10
CA LEU A 163 4.74 -1.94 -3.68
C LEU A 163 6.13 -2.45 -3.27
N ASP A 164 6.74 -3.32 -4.07
CA ASP A 164 8.07 -3.86 -3.80
C ASP A 164 9.11 -2.76 -3.86
N GLU A 165 8.98 -1.86 -4.84
CA GLU A 165 9.82 -0.68 -4.96
C GLU A 165 9.73 0.22 -3.71
N LEU A 166 8.51 0.48 -3.22
CA LEU A 166 8.31 1.24 -1.99
C LEU A 166 8.92 0.54 -0.76
N VAL A 167 8.81 -0.79 -0.67
CA VAL A 167 9.40 -1.57 0.42
C VAL A 167 10.93 -1.52 0.33
N ALA A 168 11.49 -1.67 -0.87
CA ALA A 168 12.92 -1.62 -1.14
C ALA A 168 13.53 -0.26 -0.79
N CYS A 169 12.91 0.83 -1.24
CA CYS A 169 13.26 2.19 -0.83
C CYS A 169 13.18 2.37 0.69
N GLY A 170 12.12 1.85 1.32
CA GLY A 170 11.95 1.90 2.77
C GLY A 170 13.06 1.17 3.54
N ILE A 171 13.51 0.01 3.04
CA ILE A 171 14.64 -0.74 3.62
C ILE A 171 15.93 0.08 3.52
N ILE A 172 16.25 0.62 2.34
CA ILE A 172 17.48 1.41 2.16
C ILE A 172 17.44 2.67 3.04
N HIS A 173 16.34 3.42 3.03
CA HIS A 173 16.22 4.64 3.83
C HIS A 173 16.36 4.39 5.34
N ALA A 174 15.93 3.22 5.81
CA ALA A 174 16.08 2.84 7.21
C ALA A 174 17.51 2.37 7.56
N LEU A 175 18.27 1.92 6.58
CA LEU A 175 19.64 1.44 6.72
C LEU A 175 20.69 2.50 6.34
N VAL A 176 20.30 3.76 6.17
CA VAL A 176 21.20 4.85 5.80
C VAL A 176 21.17 5.94 6.86
N ASP A 177 22.33 6.50 7.18
CA ASP A 177 22.40 7.62 8.13
C ASP A 177 21.64 8.85 7.63
N SER A 178 21.03 9.58 8.56
CA SER A 178 20.23 10.77 8.25
C SER A 178 20.98 11.84 7.45
N ASN A 179 22.31 11.95 7.62
CA ASN A 179 23.14 12.90 6.87
C ASN A 179 23.33 12.51 5.40
N LEU A 180 23.11 11.24 5.05
CA LEU A 180 23.22 10.74 3.68
C LEU A 180 21.90 10.84 2.92
N THR A 181 20.76 10.84 3.62
CA THR A 181 19.41 10.82 3.04
C THR A 181 19.14 11.92 2.02
N TYR A 182 19.70 13.12 2.20
CA TYR A 182 19.50 14.23 1.27
C TYR A 182 20.06 13.95 -0.12
N ASN A 183 21.14 13.18 -0.22
CA ASN A 183 21.73 12.79 -1.51
C ASN A 183 20.89 11.72 -2.24
N LEU A 184 19.87 11.15 -1.58
CA LEU A 184 19.07 10.04 -2.09
C LEU A 184 17.70 10.49 -2.61
N LEU A 185 17.28 11.72 -2.31
CA LEU A 185 15.93 12.21 -2.65
C LEU A 185 15.70 12.38 -4.15
N ASP A 186 16.77 12.55 -4.93
CA ASP A 186 16.68 12.75 -6.38
C ASP A 186 16.65 11.42 -7.16
N LEU A 187 16.84 10.29 -6.48
CA LEU A 187 16.93 8.98 -7.11
C LEU A 187 15.55 8.32 -7.16
N SER A 188 15.19 7.83 -8.35
CA SER A 188 13.83 7.40 -8.67
C SER A 188 13.53 5.96 -8.24
N SER A 189 14.58 5.16 -8.02
CA SER A 189 14.45 3.75 -7.66
C SER A 189 15.41 3.33 -6.54
N ALA A 190 15.05 2.28 -5.82
CA ALA A 190 15.86 1.61 -4.82
C ALA A 190 17.17 1.09 -5.43
N SER A 191 17.14 0.64 -6.69
CA SER A 191 18.36 0.20 -7.39
C SER A 191 19.30 1.38 -7.64
N ASP A 192 18.78 2.52 -8.11
CA ASP A 192 19.59 3.73 -8.31
C ASP A 192 20.22 4.21 -6.99
N VAL A 193 19.43 4.21 -5.90
CA VAL A 193 19.89 4.54 -4.55
C VAL A 193 21.02 3.61 -4.12
N TYR A 194 20.83 2.29 -4.27
CA TYR A 194 21.83 1.30 -3.92
C TYR A 194 23.13 1.49 -4.71
N ILE A 195 23.04 1.57 -6.04
CA ILE A 195 24.20 1.73 -6.94
C ILE A 195 24.95 3.03 -6.61
N HIS A 196 24.22 4.13 -6.39
CA HIS A 196 24.82 5.43 -6.04
C HIS A 196 25.64 5.35 -4.75
N LEU A 197 25.07 4.77 -3.69
CA LEU A 197 25.74 4.62 -2.40
C LEU A 197 26.99 3.73 -2.50
N VAL A 198 26.84 2.55 -3.12
CA VAL A 198 27.95 1.61 -3.29
C VAL A 198 29.08 2.25 -4.09
N PHE A 199 28.77 2.91 -5.20
CA PHE A 199 29.77 3.59 -6.03
C PHE A 199 30.49 4.70 -5.26
N LYS A 200 29.74 5.59 -4.60
CA LYS A 200 30.29 6.71 -3.82
C LYS A 200 31.28 6.22 -2.76
N PHE A 201 30.90 5.23 -1.97
CA PHE A 201 31.74 4.75 -0.87
C PHE A 201 32.89 3.86 -1.32
N ARG A 202 32.76 3.11 -2.42
CA ARG A 202 33.91 2.42 -3.02
C ARG A 202 34.98 3.42 -3.46
N VAL A 203 34.60 4.53 -4.10
CA VAL A 203 35.54 5.59 -4.50
C VAL A 203 36.23 6.21 -3.27
N ILE A 204 35.47 6.54 -2.22
CA ILE A 204 36.01 7.10 -0.98
C ILE A 204 36.99 6.13 -0.32
N ASN A 205 36.60 4.85 -0.16
CA ASN A 205 37.44 3.83 0.47
C ASN A 205 38.72 3.56 -0.33
N GLN A 206 38.63 3.53 -1.67
CA GLN A 206 39.80 3.42 -2.54
C GLN A 206 40.74 4.62 -2.42
N ALA A 207 40.20 5.84 -2.39
CA ALA A 207 41.00 7.06 -2.23
C ALA A 207 41.74 7.08 -0.88
N SER A 208 41.06 6.70 0.21
CA SER A 208 41.66 6.60 1.55
C SER A 208 42.82 5.59 1.60
N GLN A 209 42.71 4.47 0.87
CA GLN A 209 43.78 3.46 0.79
C GLN A 209 45.03 3.97 0.06
N LEU A 210 44.89 4.94 -0.85
CA LEU A 210 46.02 5.53 -1.58
C LEU A 210 46.74 6.64 -0.79
N GLN A 211 46.12 7.16 0.28
CA GLN A 211 46.66 8.22 1.12
C GLN A 211 47.33 7.68 2.40
N ALA A 212 47.23 6.38 2.67
CA ALA A 212 47.80 5.68 3.82
C ALA A 212 49.20 5.11 3.52
#